data_AF-A0A2G8LI93-F1
#
_entry.id   AF-A0A2G8LI93-F1
#
_cell.length_a   1.000
_cell.length_b   1.000
_cell.length_c   1.000
_cell.angle_alpha   90.00
_cell.angle_beta   90.00
_cell.angle_gamma   90.00
#
_symmetry.space_group_name_H-M   'P 1'
#
loop_
_entity.id
_entity.type
_entity.pdbx_description
1 polymer ?
#
loop_
_entity_poly.entity_id
_entity_poly.type
_entity_poly.pdbx_seq_one_letter_code
_entity_poly.pdbx_strand_id
1 'polypeptide(L)'
;MKLHSVIRIEKVTDPKYMAKIAIVKAPYCWKHQREKFRYYCTVCNKLVCRDCTILDHRDHECIEAKRQAPDTREDLEALLEQADQQMENYVQHIKTGKEGIENIESKAREQCQNVEETFEAVVKTLRSNRDALCSQIMTIREKKVASVQNDVREAAKWVKSMRNAQTVSEKSLRSTTRGKS
;
A
#
# COMPACT_ATOMS: atom_id res chain seq x y z
N MET A 1 31.77 -52.76 0.01
CA MET A 1 31.26 -52.55 1.38
C MET A 1 30.45 -51.26 1.41
N LYS A 2 29.17 -51.30 1.80
CA LYS A 2 28.40 -50.07 2.05
C LYS A 2 28.75 -49.56 3.45
N LEU A 3 29.52 -48.47 3.52
CA LEU A 3 30.04 -47.87 4.76
C LEU A 3 29.09 -46.84 5.40
N HIS A 4 27.90 -46.62 4.84
CA HIS A 4 26.91 -45.68 5.37
C HIS A 4 25.49 -46.26 5.33
N SER A 5 24.70 -45.92 6.36
CA SER A 5 23.27 -46.19 6.44
C SER A 5 22.49 -44.89 6.25
N VAL A 6 21.58 -44.86 5.28
CA VAL A 6 20.68 -43.72 5.07
C VAL A 6 19.51 -43.82 6.05
N ILE A 7 19.31 -42.76 6.83
CA ILE A 7 18.22 -42.66 7.81
C ILE A 7 17.28 -41.56 7.35
N ARG A 8 15.97 -41.86 7.36
CA ARG A 8 14.91 -40.88 7.12
C ARG A 8 14.79 -39.94 8.32
N ILE A 9 14.70 -38.63 8.07
CA ILE A 9 14.69 -37.59 9.12
C ILE A 9 13.56 -37.83 10.12
N GLU A 10 12.40 -38.30 9.67
CA GLU A 10 11.24 -38.58 10.52
C GLU A 10 11.49 -39.71 11.52
N LYS A 11 12.52 -40.53 11.31
CA LYS A 11 12.93 -41.62 12.20
C LYS A 11 14.03 -41.23 13.17
N VAL A 12 14.63 -40.03 13.03
CA VAL A 12 15.67 -39.51 13.93
C VAL A 12 15.08 -39.12 15.29
N THR A 13 13.79 -38.80 15.35
CA THR A 13 13.10 -38.45 16.59
C THR A 13 12.50 -39.65 17.32
N ASP A 14 12.50 -40.86 16.73
CA ASP A 14 11.98 -42.08 17.35
C ASP A 14 13.02 -42.66 18.34
N PRO A 15 12.76 -42.63 19.66
CA PRO A 15 13.73 -43.09 20.65
C PRO A 15 14.07 -44.58 20.53
N LYS A 16 13.10 -45.41 20.09
CA LYS A 16 13.33 -46.86 19.89
C LYS A 16 14.19 -47.12 18.67
N TYR A 17 14.06 -46.29 17.63
CA TYR A 17 14.88 -46.38 16.42
C TYR A 17 16.30 -45.85 16.67
N MET A 18 16.42 -44.71 17.36
CA MET A 18 17.71 -44.13 17.73
C MET A 18 18.48 -45.01 18.71
N ALA A 19 17.81 -45.67 19.67
CA ALA A 19 18.46 -46.65 20.53
C ALA A 19 19.06 -47.82 19.73
N LYS A 20 18.36 -48.32 18.70
CA LYS A 20 18.88 -49.37 17.81
C LYS A 20 20.10 -48.91 17.00
N ILE A 21 20.17 -47.64 16.63
CA ILE A 21 21.31 -47.05 15.89
C ILE A 21 22.48 -46.74 16.83
N ALA A 22 22.23 -46.19 18.02
CA ALA A 22 23.26 -45.84 19.00
C ALA A 22 24.00 -47.08 19.56
N ILE A 23 23.37 -48.26 19.51
CA ILE A 23 23.98 -49.56 19.83
C ILE A 23 25.05 -49.96 18.79
N VAL A 24 25.08 -49.33 17.61
CA VAL A 24 26.18 -49.48 16.64
C VAL A 24 27.41 -48.73 17.19
N LYS A 25 28.24 -49.50 17.92
CA LYS A 25 29.58 -49.17 18.46
C LYS A 25 30.25 -47.98 17.77
N ALA A 26 30.82 -47.05 18.57
CA ALA A 26 31.60 -45.90 18.10
C ALA A 26 32.35 -46.21 16.79
N PRO A 27 32.13 -45.41 15.73
CA PRO A 27 32.57 -45.77 14.39
C PRO A 27 34.07 -46.01 14.35
N TYR A 28 34.49 -46.98 13.52
CA TYR A 28 35.89 -47.28 13.29
C TYR A 28 36.48 -46.28 12.29
N CYS A 29 37.77 -45.99 12.45
CA CYS A 29 38.50 -45.17 11.51
C CYS A 29 38.56 -45.86 10.14
N TRP A 30 38.23 -45.13 9.09
CA TRP A 30 38.27 -45.64 7.73
C TRP A 30 39.71 -45.91 7.24
N LYS A 31 40.70 -45.15 7.75
CA LYS A 31 42.13 -45.39 7.50
C LYS A 31 42.69 -46.54 8.34
N HIS A 32 42.28 -46.62 9.60
CA HIS A 32 42.77 -47.58 10.59
C HIS A 32 41.61 -48.45 11.07
N GLN A 33 41.24 -49.46 10.26
CA GLN A 33 39.97 -50.21 10.40
C GLN A 33 39.78 -50.94 11.73
N ARG A 34 40.84 -51.12 12.54
CA ARG A 34 40.79 -51.72 13.88
C ARG A 34 40.70 -50.68 15.01
N GLU A 35 40.92 -49.41 14.71
CA GLU A 35 40.92 -48.31 15.67
C GLU A 35 39.58 -47.58 15.67
N LYS A 36 39.05 -47.29 16.86
CA LYS A 36 37.82 -46.50 17.01
C LYS A 36 38.14 -45.01 17.02
N PHE A 37 37.21 -44.20 16.53
CA PHE A 37 37.24 -42.77 16.80
C PHE A 37 37.12 -42.52 18.31
N ARG A 38 38.07 -41.79 18.88
CA ARG A 38 38.14 -41.51 20.33
C ARG A 38 38.50 -40.06 20.65
N TYR A 39 39.22 -39.40 19.74
CA TYR A 39 39.66 -38.03 19.91
C TYR A 39 38.94 -37.11 18.92
N TYR A 40 38.86 -35.84 19.27
CA TYR A 40 38.42 -34.75 18.41
C TYR A 40 39.61 -33.83 18.17
N CYS A 41 39.97 -33.65 16.89
CA CYS A 41 41.01 -32.70 16.51
C CYS A 41 40.38 -31.31 16.35
N THR A 42 40.71 -30.37 17.23
CA THR A 42 40.11 -29.02 17.28
C THR A 42 40.53 -28.16 16.09
N VAL A 43 41.72 -28.41 15.53
CA VAL A 43 42.21 -27.71 14.33
C VAL A 43 41.49 -28.17 13.06
N CYS A 44 41.14 -29.46 12.98
CA CYS A 44 40.51 -30.04 11.78
C CYS A 44 38.99 -30.22 11.92
N ASN A 45 38.42 -29.89 13.06
CA ASN A 45 37.00 -30.04 13.40
C ASN A 45 36.42 -31.43 13.07
N LYS A 46 37.15 -32.50 13.40
CA LYS A 46 36.73 -33.88 13.09
C LYS A 46 37.17 -34.90 14.14
N LEU A 47 36.44 -36.00 14.19
CA LEU A 47 36.82 -37.18 14.97
C LEU A 47 38.04 -37.88 14.35
N VAL A 48 38.98 -38.27 15.20
CA VAL A 48 40.21 -39.01 14.83
C VAL A 48 40.44 -40.18 15.79
N CYS A 49 41.08 -41.25 15.30
CA CYS A 49 41.53 -42.36 16.14
C CYS A 49 42.94 -42.13 16.67
N ARG A 50 43.42 -43.02 17.54
CA ARG A 50 44.76 -42.94 18.14
C ARG A 50 45.89 -42.94 17.10
N ASP A 51 45.80 -43.78 16.07
CA ASP A 51 46.82 -43.82 15.02
C ASP A 51 46.83 -42.51 14.22
N CYS A 52 45.66 -41.95 13.92
CA CYS A 52 45.54 -40.65 13.26
C CYS A 52 46.16 -39.51 14.09
N THR A 53 46.06 -39.52 15.42
CA THR A 53 46.71 -38.49 16.25
C THR A 53 48.24 -38.54 16.18
N ILE A 54 48.82 -39.69 15.83
CA ILE A 54 50.27 -39.87 15.74
C ILE A 54 50.79 -39.61 14.31
N LEU A 55 50.04 -40.08 13.31
CA LEU A 55 50.49 -40.08 11.91
C LEU A 55 50.09 -38.82 11.15
N ASP A 56 48.84 -38.37 11.30
CA ASP A 56 48.23 -37.33 10.46
C ASP A 56 47.98 -36.01 11.21
N HIS A 57 47.88 -36.05 12.54
CA HIS A 57 47.46 -34.94 13.40
C HIS A 57 48.44 -34.67 14.55
N ARG A 58 49.73 -34.99 14.34
CA ARG A 58 50.77 -34.96 15.38
C ARG A 58 50.90 -33.62 16.09
N ASP A 59 50.80 -32.52 15.33
CA ASP A 59 50.99 -31.16 15.84
C ASP A 59 49.65 -30.42 16.06
N HIS A 60 48.52 -31.13 15.95
CA HIS A 60 47.20 -30.55 16.22
C HIS A 60 46.73 -30.92 17.61
N GLU A 61 46.08 -29.97 18.28
CA GLU A 61 45.39 -30.27 19.53
C GLU A 61 44.27 -31.29 19.28
N CYS A 62 44.37 -32.42 19.99
CA CYS A 62 43.43 -33.52 19.92
C CYS A 62 42.97 -33.87 21.34
N ILE A 63 41.71 -33.59 21.66
CA ILE A 63 41.13 -33.86 22.98
C ILE A 63 40.20 -35.07 22.94
N GLU A 64 39.87 -35.67 24.09
CA GLU A 64 38.90 -36.77 24.09
C GLU A 64 37.54 -36.28 23.59
N ALA A 65 36.96 -37.01 22.63
CA ALA A 65 35.68 -36.63 22.02
C ALA A 65 34.55 -36.52 23.06
N LYS A 66 34.59 -37.34 24.12
CA LYS A 66 33.64 -37.26 25.24
C LYS A 66 33.74 -35.96 26.04
N ARG A 67 34.92 -35.33 26.07
CA ARG A 67 35.14 -34.05 26.75
C ARG A 67 34.65 -32.88 25.91
N GLN A 68 34.80 -32.94 24.58
CA GLN A 68 34.31 -31.92 23.65
C GLN A 68 32.78 -31.96 23.45
N ALA A 69 32.17 -33.14 23.58
CA ALA A 69 30.76 -33.35 23.23
C ALA A 69 29.76 -32.45 23.99
N PRO A 70 29.92 -32.18 25.30
CA PRO A 70 29.06 -31.23 26.02
C PRO A 70 29.16 -29.81 25.45
N ASP A 71 30.38 -29.29 25.27
CA ASP A 71 30.62 -27.93 24.76
C ASP A 71 30.02 -27.75 23.35
N THR A 72 30.29 -28.70 22.44
CA THR A 72 29.69 -28.67 21.09
C THR A 72 28.18 -28.79 21.12
N ARG A 73 27.61 -29.49 22.10
CA ARG A 73 26.16 -29.58 22.26
C ARG A 73 25.58 -28.24 22.72
N GLU A 74 26.22 -27.58 23.69
CA GLU A 74 25.81 -26.27 24.19
C GLU A 74 25.86 -25.22 23.08
N ASP A 75 26.94 -25.19 22.29
CA ASP A 75 27.05 -24.30 21.12
C ASP A 75 25.92 -24.51 20.11
N LEU A 76 25.58 -25.78 19.82
CA LEU A 76 24.50 -26.12 18.91
C LEU A 76 23.13 -25.72 19.47
N GLU A 77 22.90 -25.93 20.77
CA GLU A 77 21.66 -25.52 21.44
C GLU A 77 21.51 -23.99 21.39
N ALA A 78 22.57 -23.23 21.65
CA ALA A 78 22.58 -21.78 21.55
C ALA A 78 22.34 -21.27 20.12
N LEU A 79 22.97 -21.90 19.11
CA LEU A 79 22.75 -21.55 17.71
C LEU A 79 21.31 -21.87 17.25
N LEU A 80 20.72 -22.95 17.74
CA LEU A 80 19.32 -23.29 17.46
C LEU A 80 18.37 -22.27 18.07
N GLU A 81 18.59 -21.87 19.33
CA GLU A 81 17.78 -20.84 19.99
C GLU A 81 17.87 -19.50 19.25
N GLN A 82 19.07 -19.11 18.82
CA GLN A 82 19.24 -17.91 18.00
C GLN A 82 18.51 -18.01 16.66
N ALA A 83 18.58 -19.17 16.00
CA ALA A 83 17.86 -19.38 14.74
C ALA A 83 16.34 -19.30 14.93
N ASP A 84 15.80 -19.89 16.00
CA ASP A 84 14.38 -19.83 16.35
C ASP A 84 13.94 -18.38 16.59
N GLN A 85 14.71 -17.61 17.37
CA GLN A 85 14.39 -16.20 17.62
C GLN A 85 14.42 -15.36 16.33
N GLN A 86 15.40 -15.61 15.45
CA GLN A 86 15.47 -14.93 14.16
C GLN A 86 14.27 -15.29 13.28
N MET A 87 13.88 -16.57 13.23
CA MET A 87 12.70 -17.00 12.49
C MET A 87 11.44 -16.30 12.99
N GLU A 88 11.25 -16.19 14.31
CA GLU A 88 10.12 -15.46 14.89
C GLU A 88 10.12 -13.98 14.50
N ASN A 89 11.28 -13.32 14.55
CA ASN A 89 11.44 -11.93 14.11
C ASN A 89 11.04 -11.74 12.64
N TYR A 90 11.46 -12.66 11.75
CA TYR A 90 11.09 -12.62 10.34
C TYR A 90 9.60 -12.89 10.12
N VAL A 91 8.99 -13.79 10.90
CA VAL A 91 7.53 -14.01 10.86
C VAL A 91 6.79 -12.73 11.23
N GLN A 92 7.21 -12.02 12.28
CA GLN A 92 6.63 -10.72 12.64
C GLN A 92 6.86 -9.66 11.56
N HIS A 93 8.08 -9.58 11.03
CA HIS A 93 8.40 -8.64 9.95
C HIS A 93 7.53 -8.86 8.70
N ILE A 94 7.30 -10.12 8.31
CA ILE A 94 6.40 -10.46 7.21
C ILE A 94 4.97 -10.02 7.53
N LYS A 95 4.49 -10.25 8.75
CA LYS A 95 3.15 -9.83 9.18
C LYS A 95 2.99 -8.31 9.10
N THR A 96 3.89 -7.56 9.73
CA THR A 96 3.87 -6.09 9.69
C THR A 96 4.01 -5.55 8.27
N GLY A 97 4.83 -6.18 7.42
CA GLY A 97 4.96 -5.83 6.02
C GLY A 97 3.64 -5.97 5.25
N LYS A 98 2.90 -7.07 5.46
CA LYS A 98 1.58 -7.29 4.86
C LYS A 98 0.55 -6.25 5.32
N GLU A 99 0.48 -5.99 6.62
CA GLU A 99 -0.39 -4.96 7.19
C GLU A 99 -0.06 -3.57 6.62
N GLY A 100 1.22 -3.28 6.43
CA GLY A 100 1.69 -2.05 5.80
C GLY A 100 1.22 -1.89 4.35
N ILE A 101 1.31 -2.95 3.54
CA ILE A 101 0.82 -2.96 2.16
C ILE A 101 -0.69 -2.71 2.11
N GLU A 102 -1.47 -3.44 2.91
CA GLU A 102 -2.94 -3.28 2.96
C GLU A 102 -3.33 -1.85 3.36
N ASN A 103 -2.64 -1.25 4.33
CA ASN A 103 -2.88 0.11 4.77
C ASN A 103 -2.55 1.15 3.68
N ILE A 104 -1.44 0.97 2.96
CA ILE A 104 -1.08 1.85 1.83
C ILE A 104 -2.14 1.79 0.74
N GLU A 105 -2.57 0.59 0.34
CA GLU A 105 -3.60 0.42 -0.68
C GLU A 105 -4.94 1.00 -0.25
N SER A 106 -5.34 0.80 1.02
CA SER A 106 -6.57 1.36 1.57
C SER A 106 -6.56 2.88 1.56
N LYS A 107 -5.47 3.49 2.04
CA LYS A 107 -5.31 4.96 2.03
C LYS A 107 -5.29 5.51 0.62
N ALA A 108 -4.63 4.84 -0.33
CA ALA A 108 -4.64 5.29 -1.72
C ALA A 108 -6.06 5.32 -2.29
N ARG A 109 -6.88 4.28 -2.03
CA ARG A 109 -8.29 4.25 -2.44
C ARG A 109 -9.10 5.38 -1.81
N GLU A 110 -8.97 5.57 -0.50
CA GLU A 110 -9.66 6.62 0.25
C GLU A 110 -9.30 8.02 -0.28
N GLN A 111 -8.01 8.27 -0.53
CA GLN A 111 -7.56 9.56 -1.07
C GLN A 111 -8.08 9.80 -2.50
N CYS A 112 -8.06 8.79 -3.37
CA CYS A 112 -8.65 8.91 -4.70
C CYS A 112 -10.15 9.21 -4.63
N GLN A 113 -10.89 8.55 -3.74
CA GLN A 113 -12.31 8.81 -3.54
C GLN A 113 -12.55 10.25 -3.02
N ASN A 114 -11.78 10.70 -2.04
CA ASN A 114 -11.87 12.07 -1.52
C ASN A 114 -11.61 13.12 -2.61
N VAL A 115 -10.64 12.87 -3.50
CA VAL A 115 -10.37 13.77 -4.64
C VAL A 115 -11.58 13.84 -5.58
N GLU A 116 -12.20 12.70 -5.90
CA GLU A 116 -13.37 12.68 -6.79
C GLU A 116 -14.57 13.39 -6.13
N GLU A 117 -14.87 13.07 -4.88
CA GLU A 117 -16.00 13.68 -4.14
C GLU A 117 -15.83 15.19 -4.00
N THR A 118 -14.61 15.67 -3.72
CA THR A 118 -14.33 17.10 -3.62
C THR A 118 -14.44 17.79 -4.99
N PHE A 119 -13.95 17.15 -6.06
CA PHE A 119 -14.09 17.67 -7.42
C PHE A 119 -15.56 17.80 -7.83
N GLU A 120 -16.36 16.75 -7.61
CA GLU A 120 -17.81 16.76 -7.89
C GLU A 120 -18.55 17.85 -7.10
N ALA A 121 -18.21 18.03 -5.82
CA ALA A 121 -18.78 19.08 -4.99
C ALA A 121 -18.47 20.48 -5.53
N VAL A 122 -17.23 20.73 -5.97
CA VAL A 122 -16.85 22.01 -6.59
C VAL A 122 -17.60 22.23 -7.90
N VAL A 123 -17.67 21.23 -8.77
CA VAL A 123 -18.41 21.31 -10.04
C VAL A 123 -19.89 21.62 -9.79
N LYS A 124 -20.51 20.99 -8.79
CA LYS A 124 -21.90 21.25 -8.41
C LYS A 124 -22.10 22.70 -7.97
N THR A 125 -21.23 23.21 -7.11
CA THR A 125 -21.28 24.62 -6.66
C THR A 125 -21.13 25.59 -7.83
N LEU A 126 -20.18 25.35 -8.74
CA LEU A 126 -19.99 26.19 -9.94
C LEU A 126 -21.23 26.19 -10.84
N ARG A 127 -21.87 25.04 -11.04
CA ARG A 127 -23.12 24.94 -11.81
C ARG A 127 -24.25 25.72 -11.16
N SER A 128 -24.46 25.57 -9.85
CA SER A 128 -25.47 26.33 -9.12
C SER A 128 -25.25 27.84 -9.19
N ASN A 129 -24.00 28.30 -9.06
CA ASN A 129 -23.65 29.72 -9.18
C ASN A 129 -23.95 30.26 -10.59
N ARG A 130 -23.57 29.51 -11.63
CA ARG A 130 -23.90 29.86 -13.02
C ARG A 130 -25.40 30.02 -13.21
N ASP A 131 -26.19 29.04 -12.76
CA ASP A 131 -27.64 29.02 -12.97
C ASP A 131 -28.34 30.17 -12.22
N ALA A 132 -27.86 30.50 -11.02
CA ALA A 132 -28.33 31.65 -10.25
C ALA A 132 -28.03 32.97 -10.97
N LEU A 133 -26.81 33.15 -11.50
CA LEU A 133 -26.43 34.36 -12.24
C LEU A 133 -27.24 34.51 -13.54
N CYS A 134 -27.41 33.43 -14.31
CA CYS A 134 -28.28 33.43 -15.49
C CYS A 134 -29.73 33.83 -15.13
N SER A 135 -30.26 33.30 -14.04
CA SER A 135 -31.62 33.65 -13.57
C SER A 135 -31.71 35.13 -13.21
N GLN A 136 -30.72 35.68 -12.50
CA GLN A 136 -30.67 37.11 -12.18
C GLN A 136 -30.64 37.98 -13.45
N ILE A 137 -29.84 37.60 -14.45
CA ILE A 137 -29.80 38.29 -15.74
C ILE A 137 -31.17 38.28 -16.42
N MET A 138 -31.86 37.14 -16.43
CA MET A 138 -33.21 37.05 -17.02
C MET A 138 -34.22 37.92 -16.29
N THR A 139 -34.21 37.93 -14.95
CA THR A 139 -35.07 38.82 -14.16
C THR A 139 -34.78 40.30 -14.42
N ILE A 140 -33.49 40.68 -14.51
CA ILE A 140 -33.11 42.06 -14.85
C ILE A 140 -33.60 42.42 -16.25
N ARG A 141 -33.42 41.53 -17.23
CA ARG A 141 -33.91 41.70 -18.59
C ARG A 141 -35.42 41.93 -18.60
N GLU A 142 -36.19 41.08 -17.93
CA GLU A 142 -37.65 41.18 -17.85
C GLU A 142 -38.11 42.52 -17.28
N LYS A 143 -37.53 42.95 -16.15
CA LYS A 143 -37.83 44.25 -15.53
C LYS A 143 -37.52 45.42 -16.48
N LYS A 144 -36.34 45.39 -17.13
CA LYS A 144 -35.94 46.43 -18.09
C LYS A 144 -36.87 46.48 -19.31
N VAL A 145 -37.19 45.32 -19.89
CA VAL A 145 -38.11 45.22 -21.04
C VAL A 145 -39.50 45.74 -20.67
N ALA A 146 -40.02 45.38 -19.50
CA ALA A 146 -41.32 45.84 -19.03
C ALA A 146 -41.37 47.37 -18.86
N SER A 147 -40.32 47.97 -18.28
CA SER A 147 -40.18 49.43 -18.14
C SER A 147 -40.20 50.11 -19.51
N VAL A 148 -39.32 49.69 -20.43
CA VAL A 148 -39.21 50.29 -21.76
C VAL A 148 -40.51 50.13 -22.55
N GLN A 149 -41.19 48.98 -22.42
CA GLN A 149 -42.51 48.78 -23.04
C GLN A 149 -43.56 49.74 -22.49
N ASN A 150 -43.52 50.08 -21.20
CA ASN A 150 -44.42 51.07 -20.63
C ASN A 150 -44.14 52.47 -21.19
N ASP A 151 -42.87 52.87 -21.22
CA ASP A 151 -42.44 54.17 -21.75
C ASP A 151 -42.87 54.32 -23.23
N VAL A 152 -42.68 53.28 -24.04
CA VAL A 152 -43.12 53.24 -25.45
C VAL A 152 -44.64 53.38 -25.56
N ARG A 153 -45.42 52.71 -24.70
CA ARG A 153 -46.89 52.83 -24.71
C ARG A 153 -47.36 54.23 -24.35
N GLU A 154 -46.74 54.84 -23.34
CA GLU A 154 -47.06 56.21 -22.92
C GLU A 154 -46.71 57.22 -23.99
N ALA A 155 -45.52 57.12 -24.58
CA ALA A 155 -45.11 57.95 -25.71
C ALA A 155 -46.08 57.83 -26.89
N ALA A 156 -46.51 56.61 -27.24
CA ALA A 156 -47.48 56.38 -28.31
C ALA A 156 -48.84 57.05 -28.03
N LYS A 157 -49.33 57.00 -26.79
CA LYS A 157 -50.54 57.72 -26.37
C LYS A 157 -50.35 59.23 -26.53
N TRP A 158 -49.21 59.77 -26.08
CA TRP A 158 -48.89 61.19 -26.17
C TRP A 158 -48.85 61.67 -27.63
N VAL A 159 -48.18 60.92 -28.52
CA VAL A 159 -48.15 61.20 -29.97
C VAL A 159 -49.56 61.26 -30.56
N LYS A 160 -50.44 60.33 -30.19
CA LYS A 160 -51.83 60.32 -30.67
C LYS A 160 -52.59 61.57 -30.21
N SER A 161 -52.46 61.94 -28.94
CA SER A 161 -53.09 63.16 -28.39
C SER A 161 -52.60 64.43 -29.10
N MET A 162 -51.28 64.55 -29.32
CA MET A 162 -50.71 65.69 -30.03
C MET A 162 -51.16 65.78 -31.48
N ARG A 163 -51.22 64.65 -32.18
CA ARG A 163 -51.71 64.61 -33.56
C ARG A 163 -53.15 65.07 -33.66
N ASN A 164 -53.99 64.69 -32.69
CA ASN A 164 -55.36 65.16 -32.59
C ASN A 164 -55.41 66.68 -32.35
N ALA A 165 -54.62 67.19 -31.40
CA ALA A 165 -54.53 68.63 -31.11
C ALA A 165 -54.09 69.43 -32.34
N GLN A 166 -53.03 68.99 -33.02
CA GLN A 166 -52.55 69.60 -34.26
C GLN A 166 -53.65 69.62 -35.35
N THR A 167 -54.35 68.51 -35.56
CA THR A 167 -55.45 68.42 -36.54
C THR A 167 -56.57 69.43 -36.23
N VAL A 168 -56.92 69.60 -34.95
CA VAL A 168 -57.94 70.58 -34.53
C VAL A 168 -57.45 72.01 -34.78
N SER A 169 -56.21 72.33 -34.42
CA SER A 169 -55.61 73.65 -34.66
C SER A 169 -55.53 73.98 -36.15
N GLU A 170 -55.09 73.05 -36.99
CA GLU A 170 -55.03 73.21 -38.45
C GLU A 170 -56.41 73.50 -39.05
N LYS A 171 -57.45 72.78 -38.61
CA LYS A 171 -58.83 73.01 -39.08
C LYS A 171 -59.37 74.38 -38.66
N SER A 172 -59.10 74.82 -37.43
CA SER A 172 -59.51 76.16 -36.96
C SER A 172 -58.84 77.28 -37.75
N LEU A 173 -57.53 77.18 -38.01
CA LEU A 173 -56.82 78.20 -38.79
C LEU A 173 -57.36 78.31 -40.24
N ARG A 174 -57.79 77.19 -40.84
CA ARG A 174 -58.43 77.16 -42.17
C ARG A 174 -59.83 77.74 -42.19
N SER A 175 -60.59 77.70 -41.09
CA SER A 175 -61.92 78.30 -41.03
C SER A 175 -61.86 79.82 -40.76
N THR A 176 -60.90 80.30 -39.97
CA THR A 176 -60.72 81.74 -39.70
C THR A 176 -60.24 82.53 -40.92
N THR A 177 -59.49 81.90 -41.83
CA THR A 177 -59.05 82.51 -43.11
C THR A 177 -60.18 82.65 -44.15
N ARG A 178 -61.29 81.89 -44.01
CA ARG A 178 -62.49 82.03 -44.85
C ARG A 178 -63.51 83.06 -44.36
N GLY A 179 -63.39 83.55 -43.12
CA GLY A 179 -64.29 84.55 -42.53
C GLY A 179 -63.83 86.01 -42.71
N LYS A 180 -62.73 86.26 -43.43
CA LYS A 180 -62.24 87.59 -43.82
C LYS A 180 -62.25 87.73 -45.35
N SER A 181 -63.43 87.84 -45.94
CA SER A 181 -63.68 88.37 -47.30
C SER A 181 -65.11 88.88 -47.35
#